data_AF-M2YBA3-F1
#
_entry.id   AF-M2YBA3-F1
#
_cell.length_a   1.000
_cell.length_b   1.000
_cell.length_c   1.000
_cell.angle_alpha   90.00
_cell.angle_beta   90.00
_cell.angle_gamma   90.00
#
_symmetry.space_group_name_H-M   'P 1'
#
loop_
_entity.id
_entity.type
_entity.pdbx_description
1 polymer ?
#
loop_
_entity_poly.entity_id
_entity_poly.type
_entity_poly.pdbx_seq_one_letter_code
_entity_poly.pdbx_strand_id
1 'polypeptide(L)'
;MTVDEIESLADGEIPEDSPLRIDVDLGFTIVPLLVVKRRHDRLVILNNGSVDLGRSGRVPVFQRSSWWSEISAHQIYVCDPGTVGDDATALNWLQSRGPTWIVRDLMKALLALSRVLGVTRPERRLYYGSSAGGFAALLELAYDRRARAVVNNPQINWTRWYAHQVSPVLQSHFPRLDAKTVRERFPQRASCLHSFTKMGGAANVDYWVNMASQHDREVQLPIVLKTLRDSPEICRTFSIHMYYDEQQGHSPLSKQKTLELLESH
;
A
#
# COMPACT_ATOMS: atom_id res chain seq x y z
N MET A 1 -10.95 14.98 -8.91
CA MET A 1 -9.96 15.29 -9.95
C MET A 1 -9.69 14.04 -10.76
N THR A 2 -9.77 14.10 -12.09
CA THR A 2 -9.30 13.03 -12.97
C THR A 2 -7.77 13.00 -13.04
N VAL A 3 -7.18 11.97 -13.64
CA VAL A 3 -5.72 11.92 -13.85
C VAL A 3 -5.25 13.07 -14.73
N ASP A 4 -5.99 13.43 -15.78
CA ASP A 4 -5.64 14.51 -16.70
C ASP A 4 -5.69 15.89 -16.01
N GLU A 5 -6.65 16.08 -15.09
CA GLU A 5 -6.72 17.28 -14.26
C GLU A 5 -5.52 17.37 -13.30
N ILE A 6 -5.05 16.25 -12.74
CA ILE A 6 -3.83 16.21 -11.91
C ILE A 6 -2.61 16.62 -12.73
N GLU A 7 -2.47 16.11 -13.96
CA GLU A 7 -1.34 16.45 -14.83
C GLU A 7 -1.30 17.91 -15.25
N SER A 8 -2.47 18.58 -15.20
CA SER A 8 -2.63 19.98 -15.56
C SER A 8 -2.46 20.94 -14.38
N LEU A 9 -2.24 20.44 -13.16
CA LEU A 9 -2.01 21.26 -11.96
C LEU A 9 -0.82 22.20 -12.18
N ALA A 10 -1.05 23.50 -12.02
CA ALA A 10 -0.01 24.51 -12.08
C ALA A 10 0.89 24.46 -10.82
N ASP A 11 2.09 25.04 -10.94
CA ASP A 11 2.94 25.23 -9.76
C ASP A 11 2.25 26.17 -8.75
N GLY A 12 2.23 25.75 -7.49
CA GLY A 12 1.55 26.47 -6.40
C GLY A 12 0.12 26.01 -6.07
N GLU A 13 -0.51 25.16 -6.89
CA GLU A 13 -1.85 24.61 -6.55
C GLU A 13 -1.81 23.63 -5.38
N ILE A 14 -0.66 22.97 -5.17
CA ILE A 14 -0.40 22.18 -3.95
C ILE A 14 0.41 23.06 -2.99
N PRO A 15 -0.16 23.49 -1.85
CA PRO A 15 0.53 24.35 -0.91
C PRO A 15 1.74 23.63 -0.28
N GLU A 16 2.84 24.36 -0.11
CA GLU A 16 3.98 23.87 0.66
C GLU A 16 3.61 23.76 2.14
N ASP A 17 4.12 22.73 2.82
CA ASP A 17 4.02 22.54 4.26
C ASP A 17 2.59 22.55 4.84
N SER A 18 1.61 22.15 4.01
CA SER A 18 0.21 22.01 4.42
C SER A 18 -0.43 20.78 3.77
N PRO A 19 -1.18 19.95 4.51
CA PRO A 19 -1.93 18.85 3.92
C PRO A 19 -3.08 19.32 3.03
N LEU A 20 -3.12 18.85 1.78
CA LEU A 20 -4.20 19.06 0.83
C LEU A 20 -4.88 17.72 0.50
N ARG A 21 -6.20 17.64 0.69
CA ARG A 21 -6.97 16.48 0.25
C ARG A 21 -7.26 16.59 -1.25
N ILE A 22 -6.98 15.52 -1.98
CA ILE A 22 -7.32 15.38 -3.40
C ILE A 22 -8.12 14.09 -3.56
N ASP A 23 -9.38 14.22 -4.00
CA ASP A 23 -10.22 13.07 -4.32
C ASP A 23 -10.05 12.75 -5.81
N VAL A 24 -9.38 11.63 -6.11
CA VAL A 24 -9.07 11.23 -7.48
C VAL A 24 -10.19 10.38 -8.06
N ASP A 25 -10.78 10.82 -9.16
CA ASP A 25 -11.78 10.07 -9.90
C ASP A 25 -11.11 9.16 -10.93
N LEU A 26 -11.24 7.84 -10.72
CA LEU A 26 -10.75 6.81 -11.65
C LEU A 26 -11.83 6.38 -12.68
N GLY A 27 -12.99 7.06 -12.69
CA GLY A 27 -14.15 6.79 -13.55
C GLY A 27 -15.08 5.69 -13.03
N PHE A 28 -14.60 4.82 -12.14
CA PHE A 28 -15.40 3.75 -11.50
C PHE A 28 -15.35 3.80 -9.97
N THR A 29 -14.50 4.63 -9.39
CA THR A 29 -14.36 4.84 -7.96
C THR A 29 -13.59 6.12 -7.70
N ILE A 30 -13.81 6.71 -6.53
CA ILE A 30 -13.04 7.85 -6.03
C ILE A 30 -11.98 7.31 -5.07
N VAL A 31 -10.71 7.64 -5.30
CA VAL A 31 -9.61 7.37 -4.37
C VAL A 31 -9.25 8.66 -3.62
N PRO A 32 -9.55 8.74 -2.32
CA PRO A 32 -9.11 9.87 -1.51
C PRO A 32 -7.60 9.80 -1.29
N LEU A 33 -6.91 10.90 -1.56
CA LEU A 33 -5.51 11.11 -1.26
C LEU A 33 -5.34 12.32 -0.35
N LEU A 34 -4.29 12.30 0.49
CA LEU A 34 -3.81 13.49 1.20
C LEU A 34 -2.38 13.76 0.76
N VAL A 35 -2.11 14.95 0.26
CA VAL A 35 -0.81 15.32 -0.31
C VAL A 35 -0.17 16.41 0.56
N VAL A 36 1.12 16.27 0.83
CA VAL A 36 1.93 17.27 1.53
C VAL A 36 3.15 17.58 0.69
N LYS A 37 3.22 18.80 0.15
CA LYS A 37 4.39 19.27 -0.60
C LYS A 37 5.47 19.75 0.37
N ARG A 38 6.72 19.37 0.12
CA ARG A 38 7.91 19.77 0.88
C ARG A 38 8.95 20.35 -0.07
N ARG A 39 9.97 20.99 0.48
CA ARG A 39 11.19 21.35 -0.27
C ARG A 39 12.20 20.21 -0.22
N HIS A 40 11.88 19.10 -0.89
CA HIS A 40 12.73 17.91 -0.97
C HIS A 40 12.69 17.33 -2.39
N ASP A 41 13.63 16.46 -2.74
CA ASP A 41 13.61 15.67 -3.98
C ASP A 41 13.10 14.22 -3.81
N ARG A 42 12.54 13.86 -2.64
CA ARG A 42 12.05 12.51 -2.29
C ARG A 42 10.55 12.54 -2.05
N LEU A 43 9.87 11.43 -2.35
CA LEU A 43 8.45 11.22 -2.10
C LEU A 43 8.23 9.93 -1.32
N VAL A 44 7.42 10.00 -0.27
CA VAL A 44 6.90 8.86 0.49
C VAL A 44 5.42 8.69 0.20
N ILE A 45 5.02 7.49 -0.21
CA ILE A 45 3.63 7.10 -0.41
C ILE A 45 3.22 6.16 0.73
N LEU A 46 2.22 6.55 1.53
CA LEU A 46 1.80 5.84 2.73
C LEU A 46 0.38 5.26 2.56
N ASN A 47 0.25 3.95 2.65
CA ASN A 47 -1.02 3.24 2.47
C ASN A 47 -1.68 2.89 3.80
N ASN A 48 -3.00 3.04 3.94
CA ASN A 48 -3.72 2.60 5.14
C ASN A 48 -3.83 1.06 5.23
N GLY A 49 -3.78 0.56 6.47
CA GLY A 49 -4.16 -0.79 6.84
C GLY A 49 -5.65 -0.86 7.19
N SER A 50 -6.00 -1.70 8.17
CA SER A 50 -7.38 -1.83 8.64
C SER A 50 -7.91 -0.51 9.22
N VAL A 51 -9.16 -0.19 8.91
CA VAL A 51 -9.86 1.00 9.39
C VAL A 51 -10.94 0.60 10.39
N ASP A 52 -10.97 1.28 11.52
CA ASP A 52 -12.10 1.23 12.45
C ASP A 52 -13.24 2.07 11.87
N LEU A 53 -14.24 1.41 11.29
CA LEU A 53 -15.36 2.05 10.61
C LEU A 53 -16.28 2.82 11.56
N GLY A 54 -16.38 2.40 12.83
CA GLY A 54 -17.17 3.10 13.84
C GLY A 54 -16.52 4.42 14.22
N ARG A 55 -15.21 4.39 14.46
CA ARG A 55 -14.42 5.58 14.77
C ARG A 55 -14.28 6.53 13.58
N SER A 56 -14.09 6.00 12.37
CA SER A 56 -13.94 6.85 11.17
C SER A 56 -15.28 7.43 10.71
N GLY A 57 -16.41 6.87 11.14
CA GLY A 57 -17.71 7.20 10.55
C GLY A 57 -17.74 6.91 9.04
N ARG A 58 -16.93 5.95 8.57
CA ARG A 58 -16.80 5.54 7.17
C ARG A 58 -16.32 6.65 6.23
N VAL A 59 -15.66 7.69 6.76
CA VAL A 59 -14.97 8.71 5.95
C VAL A 59 -13.52 8.29 5.67
N PRO A 60 -12.84 8.91 4.69
CA PRO A 60 -11.45 8.56 4.36
C PRO A 60 -10.49 8.65 5.56
N VAL A 61 -9.60 7.65 5.69
CA VAL A 61 -8.61 7.58 6.77
C VAL A 61 -7.20 7.53 6.19
N PHE A 62 -6.44 8.60 6.43
CA PHE A 62 -5.04 8.72 6.06
C PHE A 62 -4.14 8.30 7.23
N GLN A 63 -3.86 7.00 7.37
CA GLN A 63 -3.07 6.51 8.49
C GLN A 63 -1.65 7.10 8.48
N ARG A 64 -1.19 7.53 9.66
CA ARG A 64 0.09 8.23 9.91
C ARG A 64 0.15 9.67 9.42
N SER A 65 -0.93 10.21 8.86
CA SER A 65 -0.97 11.61 8.44
C SER A 65 -0.71 12.60 9.56
N SER A 66 -0.98 12.25 10.83
CA SER A 66 -0.61 13.06 11.99
C SER A 66 0.90 13.30 12.14
N TRP A 67 1.75 12.55 11.43
CA TRP A 67 3.22 12.66 11.48
C TRP A 67 3.76 13.51 10.34
N TRP A 68 2.90 14.11 9.52
CA TRP A 68 3.29 14.81 8.31
C TRP A 68 4.40 15.85 8.54
N SER A 69 4.35 16.54 9.69
CA SER A 69 5.29 17.57 10.10
C SER A 69 6.71 17.03 10.35
N GLU A 70 6.84 15.74 10.64
CA GLU A 70 8.10 15.06 10.99
C GLU A 70 8.72 14.29 9.81
N ILE A 71 8.03 14.22 8.68
CA ILE A 71 8.53 13.59 7.44
C ILE A 71 9.05 14.70 6.53
N SER A 72 10.33 14.62 6.19
CA SER A 72 11.03 15.65 5.41
C SER A 72 10.74 15.60 3.91
N ALA A 73 10.44 14.40 3.39
CA ALA A 73 10.05 14.14 2.01
C ALA A 73 8.62 14.65 1.71
N HIS A 74 8.33 14.81 0.41
CA HIS A 74 6.93 14.91 -0.05
C HIS A 74 6.14 13.69 0.45
N GLN A 75 4.85 13.87 0.69
CA GLN A 75 4.00 12.77 1.14
C GLN A 75 2.74 12.65 0.30
N ILE A 76 2.37 11.42 -0.05
CA ILE A 76 1.03 11.08 -0.53
C ILE A 76 0.49 9.97 0.38
N TYR A 77 -0.56 10.25 1.13
CA TYR A 77 -1.27 9.25 1.91
C TYR A 77 -2.42 8.71 1.07
N VAL A 78 -2.46 7.40 0.89
CA VAL A 78 -3.46 6.68 0.09
C VAL A 78 -4.50 6.08 1.03
N CYS A 79 -5.77 6.40 0.79
CA CYS A 79 -6.90 5.74 1.42
C CYS A 79 -7.45 4.67 0.47
N ASP A 80 -7.51 3.41 0.91
CA ASP A 80 -8.20 2.33 0.22
C ASP A 80 -9.70 2.68 0.12
N PRO A 81 -10.23 2.90 -1.09
CA PRO A 81 -11.60 3.38 -1.26
C PRO A 81 -12.64 2.38 -0.79
N GLY A 82 -12.31 1.08 -0.69
CA GLY A 82 -13.23 0.08 -0.13
C GLY A 82 -13.44 0.19 1.39
N THR A 83 -12.75 1.14 2.04
CA THR A 83 -12.93 1.47 3.47
C THR A 83 -13.81 2.71 3.71
N VAL A 84 -14.40 3.27 2.65
CA VAL A 84 -15.18 4.52 2.67
C VAL A 84 -16.63 4.27 2.23
N GLY A 85 -17.59 4.93 2.88
CA GLY A 85 -19.00 4.89 2.52
C GLY A 85 -19.83 3.75 3.16
N ASP A 86 -21.06 3.61 2.69
CA ASP A 86 -22.07 2.71 3.30
C ASP A 86 -21.72 1.23 3.13
N ASP A 87 -21.05 0.88 2.04
CA ASP A 87 -20.57 -0.48 1.76
C ASP A 87 -19.13 -0.73 2.24
N ALA A 88 -18.57 0.19 3.05
CA ALA A 88 -17.21 0.08 3.55
C ALA A 88 -16.96 -1.21 4.32
N THR A 89 -15.78 -1.78 4.09
CA THR A 89 -15.22 -2.87 4.89
C THR A 89 -14.01 -2.35 5.66
N ALA A 90 -13.76 -2.92 6.85
CA ALA A 90 -12.59 -2.51 7.64
C ALA A 90 -11.26 -2.82 6.95
N LEU A 91 -11.25 -3.79 6.03
CA LEU A 91 -10.11 -4.24 5.25
C LEU A 91 -10.59 -4.55 3.84
N ASN A 92 -9.93 -3.97 2.83
CA ASN A 92 -10.30 -4.19 1.44
C ASN A 92 -9.12 -4.58 0.52
N TRP A 93 -7.86 -4.29 0.90
CA TRP A 93 -6.67 -4.67 0.11
C TRP A 93 -6.73 -4.21 -1.36
N LEU A 94 -7.24 -3.00 -1.59
CA LEU A 94 -7.47 -2.42 -2.92
C LEU A 94 -8.30 -3.33 -3.85
N GLN A 95 -9.17 -4.18 -3.30
CA GLN A 95 -10.07 -4.97 -4.12
C GLN A 95 -11.20 -4.10 -4.66
N SER A 96 -11.72 -4.50 -5.81
CA SER A 96 -12.77 -3.79 -6.54
C SER A 96 -13.59 -4.80 -7.34
N ARG A 97 -14.87 -4.51 -7.52
CA ARG A 97 -15.78 -5.41 -8.25
C ARG A 97 -15.43 -5.48 -9.75
N GLY A 98 -15.66 -6.64 -10.36
CA GLY A 98 -15.51 -6.85 -11.80
C GLY A 98 -14.06 -7.09 -12.25
N PRO A 99 -13.78 -7.04 -13.57
CA PRO A 99 -12.42 -7.21 -14.11
C PRO A 99 -11.50 -6.02 -13.76
N THR A 100 -12.05 -4.95 -13.21
CA THR A 100 -11.33 -3.73 -12.89
C THR A 100 -10.30 -3.98 -11.80
N TRP A 101 -9.06 -3.62 -12.09
CA TRP A 101 -7.94 -3.69 -11.17
C TRP A 101 -7.47 -2.28 -10.83
N ILE A 102 -7.92 -1.78 -9.68
CA ILE A 102 -7.76 -0.37 -9.31
C ILE A 102 -6.31 0.09 -9.28
N VAL A 103 -5.37 -0.78 -8.87
CA VAL A 103 -3.96 -0.43 -8.68
C VAL A 103 -3.35 0.17 -9.94
N ARG A 104 -3.71 -0.33 -11.13
CA ARG A 104 -3.15 0.20 -12.39
C ARG A 104 -3.51 1.67 -12.59
N ASP A 105 -4.76 2.04 -12.32
CA ASP A 105 -5.27 3.40 -12.56
C ASP A 105 -4.92 4.32 -11.38
N LEU A 106 -4.89 3.81 -10.15
CA LEU A 106 -4.29 4.47 -8.98
C LEU A 106 -2.83 4.86 -9.25
N MET A 107 -2.04 3.95 -9.81
CA MET A 107 -0.63 4.21 -10.09
C MET A 107 -0.42 5.31 -11.13
N LYS A 108 -1.33 5.48 -12.11
CA LYS A 108 -1.27 6.63 -13.02
C LYS A 108 -1.43 7.94 -12.25
N ALA A 109 -2.40 8.00 -11.33
CA ALA A 109 -2.64 9.18 -10.50
C ALA A 109 -1.46 9.49 -9.56
N LEU A 110 -0.93 8.47 -8.88
CA LEU A 110 0.23 8.62 -7.99
C LEU A 110 1.47 9.13 -8.75
N LEU A 111 1.73 8.58 -9.94
CA LEU A 111 2.86 9.01 -10.77
C LEU A 111 2.64 10.40 -11.38
N ALA A 112 1.40 10.79 -11.69
CA ALA A 112 1.07 12.15 -12.11
C ALA A 112 1.34 13.15 -10.97
N LEU A 113 0.83 12.88 -9.75
CA LEU A 113 1.12 13.70 -8.57
C LEU A 113 2.62 13.76 -8.27
N SER A 114 3.34 12.63 -8.38
CA SER A 114 4.79 12.57 -8.23
C SER A 114 5.50 13.54 -9.19
N ARG A 115 5.05 13.65 -10.44
CA ARG A 115 5.60 14.60 -11.43
C ARG A 115 5.29 16.05 -11.05
N VAL A 116 4.06 16.35 -10.61
CA VAL A 116 3.67 17.69 -10.13
C VAL A 116 4.51 18.11 -8.92
N LEU A 117 4.87 17.17 -8.05
CA LEU A 117 5.77 17.39 -6.92
C LEU A 117 7.26 17.46 -7.31
N GLY A 118 7.60 17.34 -8.60
CA GLY A 118 8.99 17.38 -9.09
C GLY A 118 9.78 16.08 -8.91
N VAL A 119 9.17 15.01 -8.39
CA VAL A 119 9.82 13.71 -8.15
C VAL A 119 9.55 12.78 -9.34
N THR A 120 10.40 12.82 -10.36
CA THR A 120 10.21 12.02 -11.59
C THR A 120 10.95 10.67 -11.57
N ARG A 121 12.03 10.57 -10.79
CA ARG A 121 12.90 9.40 -10.72
C ARG A 121 12.34 8.34 -9.76
N PRO A 122 12.14 7.09 -10.18
CA PRO A 122 11.63 6.02 -9.31
C PRO A 122 12.46 5.82 -8.04
N GLU A 123 13.79 5.93 -8.10
CA GLU A 123 14.67 5.71 -6.94
C GLU A 123 14.53 6.78 -5.85
N ARG A 124 13.71 7.81 -6.09
CA ARG A 124 13.36 8.86 -5.12
C ARG A 124 11.99 8.64 -4.48
N ARG A 125 11.33 7.52 -4.79
CA ARG A 125 10.02 7.15 -4.27
C ARG A 125 10.13 5.97 -3.31
N LEU A 126 9.50 6.14 -2.15
CA LEU A 126 9.36 5.14 -1.12
C LEU A 126 7.88 4.82 -0.89
N TYR A 127 7.51 3.56 -1.06
CA TYR A 127 6.20 3.05 -0.69
C TYR A 127 6.24 2.48 0.73
N TYR A 128 5.30 2.87 1.57
CA TYR A 128 5.20 2.41 2.94
C TYR A 128 3.82 1.88 3.27
N GLY A 129 3.79 0.80 4.04
CA GLY A 129 2.58 0.36 4.69
C GLY A 129 2.78 -0.80 5.63
N SER A 130 1.92 -0.88 6.63
CA SER A 130 1.81 -2.03 7.53
C SER A 130 0.56 -2.84 7.21
N SER A 131 0.56 -4.14 7.48
CA SER A 131 -0.65 -4.96 7.32
C SER A 131 -1.21 -4.84 5.88
N ALA A 132 -2.45 -4.35 5.72
CA ALA A 132 -3.08 -4.24 4.41
C ALA A 132 -2.49 -3.08 3.59
N GLY A 133 -1.99 -2.06 4.27
CA GLY A 133 -1.21 -1.01 3.63
C GLY A 133 0.11 -1.54 3.08
N GLY A 134 0.71 -2.54 3.75
CA GLY A 134 1.91 -3.21 3.23
C GLY A 134 1.62 -4.07 2.00
N PHE A 135 0.43 -4.68 1.92
CA PHE A 135 -0.04 -5.32 0.69
C PHE A 135 -0.20 -4.31 -0.46
N ALA A 136 -0.83 -3.16 -0.20
CA ALA A 136 -0.99 -2.08 -1.17
C ALA A 136 0.37 -1.53 -1.64
N ALA A 137 1.28 -1.20 -0.72
CA ALA A 137 2.62 -0.69 -1.03
C ALA A 137 3.42 -1.64 -1.94
N LEU A 138 3.33 -2.96 -1.72
CA LEU A 138 3.97 -3.95 -2.59
C LEU A 138 3.31 -4.03 -3.97
N LEU A 139 1.98 -3.89 -4.05
CA LEU A 139 1.28 -3.83 -5.33
C LEU A 139 1.68 -2.59 -6.13
N GLU A 140 1.77 -1.43 -5.48
CA GLU A 140 2.18 -0.17 -6.11
C GLU A 140 3.63 -0.24 -6.60
N LEU A 141 4.55 -0.76 -5.77
CA LEU A 141 5.95 -0.96 -6.16
C LEU A 141 6.09 -1.84 -7.42
N ALA A 142 5.22 -2.83 -7.60
CA ALA A 142 5.25 -3.67 -8.81
C ALA A 142 5.00 -2.87 -10.10
N TYR A 143 4.33 -1.72 -10.03
CA TYR A 143 4.10 -0.80 -11.15
C TYR A 143 5.12 0.34 -11.23
N ASP A 144 5.91 0.59 -10.19
CA ASP A 144 6.95 1.62 -10.15
C ASP A 144 8.35 1.02 -9.99
N ARG A 145 8.85 0.45 -11.09
CA ARG A 145 10.12 -0.27 -11.11
C ARG A 145 11.26 0.65 -10.68
N ARG A 146 12.17 0.13 -9.83
CA ARG A 146 13.34 0.81 -9.24
C ARG A 146 13.05 1.74 -8.06
N ALA A 147 11.78 1.98 -7.72
CA ALA A 147 11.43 2.55 -6.43
C ALA A 147 11.73 1.57 -5.29
N ARG A 148 11.49 2.01 -4.05
CA ARG A 148 11.68 1.21 -2.83
C ARG A 148 10.37 1.03 -2.09
N ALA A 149 10.19 -0.09 -1.39
CA ALA A 149 9.15 -0.25 -0.41
C ALA A 149 9.72 -0.66 0.96
N VAL A 150 9.18 -0.08 2.02
CA VAL A 150 9.37 -0.54 3.40
C VAL A 150 8.02 -1.00 3.90
N VAL A 151 7.90 -2.28 4.26
CA VAL A 151 6.64 -2.87 4.69
C VAL A 151 6.78 -3.58 6.02
N ASN A 152 5.75 -3.51 6.85
CA ASN A 152 5.76 -4.16 8.16
C ASN A 152 4.54 -5.07 8.36
N ASN A 153 4.81 -6.34 8.72
CA ASN A 153 3.78 -7.38 8.87
C ASN A 153 2.74 -7.38 7.72
N PRO A 154 3.15 -7.29 6.44
CA PRO A 154 2.17 -7.15 5.36
C PRO A 154 1.39 -8.44 5.16
N GLN A 155 0.09 -8.34 4.85
CA GLN A 155 -0.69 -9.49 4.41
C GLN A 155 -0.38 -9.85 2.95
N ILE A 156 0.76 -10.50 2.71
CA ILE A 156 1.25 -10.94 1.39
C ILE A 156 0.20 -11.62 0.52
N ASN A 157 -0.65 -12.47 1.12
CA ASN A 157 -1.82 -13.03 0.46
C ASN A 157 -3.05 -12.81 1.34
N TRP A 158 -3.87 -11.83 0.98
CA TRP A 158 -5.03 -11.45 1.78
C TRP A 158 -6.06 -12.58 1.89
N THR A 159 -6.20 -13.44 0.87
CA THR A 159 -7.16 -14.56 0.90
C THR A 159 -6.78 -15.65 1.91
N ARG A 160 -5.55 -15.59 2.44
CA ARG A 160 -5.06 -16.48 3.50
C ARG A 160 -5.10 -15.83 4.88
N TRP A 161 -5.59 -14.60 4.98
CA TRP A 161 -5.80 -13.91 6.25
C TRP A 161 -6.99 -14.50 7.02
N TYR A 162 -7.36 -13.90 8.16
CA TYR A 162 -8.47 -14.39 8.97
C TYR A 162 -9.79 -14.41 8.20
N ALA A 163 -10.47 -15.56 8.19
CA ALA A 163 -11.66 -15.80 7.38
C ALA A 163 -12.78 -14.76 7.60
N HIS A 164 -12.98 -14.29 8.84
CA HIS A 164 -14.00 -13.29 9.16
C HIS A 164 -13.69 -11.90 8.58
N GLN A 165 -12.41 -11.59 8.30
CA GLN A 165 -11.99 -10.36 7.63
C GLN A 165 -11.94 -10.50 6.10
N VAL A 166 -11.70 -11.72 5.61
CA VAL A 166 -11.70 -12.03 4.17
C VAL A 166 -13.11 -12.11 3.60
N SER A 167 -14.06 -12.64 4.38
CA SER A 167 -15.43 -12.92 3.91
C SER A 167 -16.17 -11.69 3.37
N PRO A 168 -16.14 -10.51 4.02
CA PRO A 168 -16.79 -9.31 3.48
C PRO A 168 -16.27 -8.89 2.10
N VAL A 169 -14.95 -8.97 1.89
CA VAL A 169 -14.30 -8.63 0.60
C VAL A 169 -14.70 -9.63 -0.49
N LEU A 170 -14.74 -10.93 -0.16
CA LEU A 170 -15.23 -11.96 -1.09
C LEU A 170 -16.69 -11.71 -1.49
N GLN A 171 -17.56 -11.43 -0.52
CA GLN A 171 -18.98 -11.19 -0.76
C GLN A 171 -19.22 -9.96 -1.63
N SER A 172 -18.48 -8.87 -1.39
CA SER A 172 -18.63 -7.61 -2.13
C SER A 172 -18.06 -7.65 -3.54
N HIS A 173 -16.84 -8.19 -3.71
CA HIS A 173 -16.08 -8.07 -4.95
C HIS A 173 -15.99 -9.34 -5.78
N PHE A 174 -16.19 -10.51 -5.17
CA PHE A 174 -16.04 -11.83 -5.79
C PHE A 174 -17.27 -12.72 -5.55
N PRO A 175 -18.49 -12.26 -5.92
CA PRO A 175 -19.72 -12.97 -5.59
C PRO A 175 -19.69 -14.40 -6.15
N ARG A 176 -20.00 -15.38 -5.29
CA ARG A 176 -20.01 -16.83 -5.58
C ARG A 176 -18.62 -17.46 -5.73
N LEU A 177 -17.53 -16.76 -5.41
CA LEU A 177 -16.19 -17.33 -5.37
C LEU A 177 -15.69 -17.43 -3.93
N ASP A 178 -15.01 -18.54 -3.62
CA ASP A 178 -14.31 -18.70 -2.36
C ASP A 178 -12.84 -18.20 -2.46
N ALA A 179 -12.17 -18.09 -1.31
CA ALA A 179 -10.78 -17.66 -1.23
C ALA A 179 -9.84 -18.50 -2.12
N LYS A 180 -10.10 -19.81 -2.24
CA LYS A 180 -9.29 -20.72 -3.07
C LYS A 180 -9.46 -20.38 -4.55
N THR A 181 -10.69 -20.25 -5.02
CA THR A 181 -11.03 -19.92 -6.40
C THR A 181 -10.49 -18.55 -6.79
N VAL A 182 -10.52 -17.56 -5.87
CA VAL A 182 -9.91 -16.25 -6.10
C VAL A 182 -8.40 -16.36 -6.30
N ARG A 183 -7.67 -17.16 -5.51
CA ARG A 183 -6.23 -17.40 -5.72
C ARG A 183 -5.92 -18.03 -7.07
N GLU A 184 -6.76 -18.95 -7.52
CA GLU A 184 -6.55 -19.68 -8.77
C GLU A 184 -6.89 -18.82 -9.99
N ARG A 185 -8.01 -18.08 -9.96
CA ARG A 185 -8.48 -17.26 -11.09
C ARG A 185 -7.85 -15.87 -11.16
N PHE A 186 -7.49 -15.30 -10.01
CA PHE A 186 -6.96 -13.93 -9.90
C PHE A 186 -5.70 -13.86 -9.01
N PRO A 187 -4.64 -14.63 -9.32
CA PRO A 187 -3.46 -14.71 -8.48
C PRO A 187 -2.79 -13.34 -8.24
N GLN A 188 -2.81 -12.45 -9.24
CA GLN A 188 -2.31 -11.06 -9.15
C GLN A 188 -3.11 -10.17 -8.20
N ARG A 189 -4.39 -10.50 -7.96
CA ARG A 189 -5.24 -9.80 -7.01
C ARG A 189 -5.14 -10.40 -5.62
N ALA A 190 -4.88 -11.70 -5.54
CA ALA A 190 -4.82 -12.44 -4.28
C ALA A 190 -3.49 -12.25 -3.53
N SER A 191 -2.37 -12.12 -4.25
CA SER A 191 -1.04 -11.95 -3.65
C SER A 191 -0.26 -10.81 -4.27
N CYS A 192 0.26 -9.92 -3.41
CA CYS A 192 1.04 -8.77 -3.86
C CYS A 192 2.42 -9.15 -4.42
N LEU A 193 2.90 -10.38 -4.14
CA LEU A 193 4.16 -10.88 -4.69
C LEU A 193 4.03 -11.47 -6.10
N HIS A 194 2.82 -11.74 -6.58
CA HIS A 194 2.62 -12.38 -7.89
C HIS A 194 3.19 -11.55 -9.04
N SER A 195 3.01 -10.22 -9.00
CA SER A 195 3.48 -9.32 -10.07
C SER A 195 5.01 -9.27 -10.17
N PHE A 196 5.73 -9.42 -9.06
CA PHE A 196 7.19 -9.40 -9.07
C PHE A 196 7.78 -10.60 -9.83
N THR A 197 7.17 -11.78 -9.68
CA THR A 197 7.61 -13.01 -10.37
C THR A 197 7.40 -12.97 -11.89
N LYS A 198 6.40 -12.22 -12.38
CA LYS A 198 6.08 -12.14 -13.82
C LYS A 198 6.84 -11.03 -14.55
N MET A 199 7.20 -9.97 -13.85
CA MET A 199 7.75 -8.76 -14.47
C MET A 199 9.29 -8.69 -14.47
N GLY A 200 9.97 -9.70 -13.92
CA GLY A 200 11.44 -9.78 -13.88
C GLY A 200 12.10 -8.57 -13.24
N GLY A 201 11.40 -7.92 -12.30
CA GLY A 201 11.75 -6.61 -11.78
C GLY A 201 12.54 -6.67 -10.48
N ALA A 202 13.53 -5.78 -10.34
CA ALA A 202 14.15 -5.46 -9.06
C ALA A 202 13.07 -4.94 -8.10
N ALA A 203 12.85 -5.66 -7.00
CA ALA A 203 11.96 -5.29 -5.92
C ALA A 203 12.82 -4.76 -4.77
N ASN A 204 13.12 -3.45 -4.72
CA ASN A 204 13.84 -2.90 -3.58
C ASN A 204 12.88 -2.90 -2.39
N VAL A 205 12.91 -3.95 -1.57
CA VAL A 205 11.94 -4.17 -0.50
C VAL A 205 12.66 -4.40 0.81
N ASP A 206 12.29 -3.65 1.83
CA ASP A 206 12.60 -3.95 3.23
C ASP A 206 11.34 -4.51 3.89
N TYR A 207 11.30 -5.82 4.04
CA TYR A 207 10.22 -6.56 4.65
C TYR A 207 10.50 -6.78 6.14
N TRP A 208 9.79 -6.07 7.00
CA TRP A 208 9.89 -6.20 8.45
C TRP A 208 8.79 -7.12 8.98
N VAL A 209 9.17 -8.16 9.73
CA VAL A 209 8.22 -9.12 10.30
C VAL A 209 8.46 -9.37 11.78
N ASN A 210 7.38 -9.24 12.55
CA ASN A 210 7.36 -9.59 13.96
C ASN A 210 7.13 -11.10 14.11
N MET A 211 8.14 -11.80 14.61
CA MET A 211 8.10 -13.24 14.85
C MET A 211 7.19 -13.63 16.02
N ALA A 212 6.73 -12.68 16.83
CA ALA A 212 5.70 -12.93 17.84
C ALA A 212 4.27 -13.03 17.25
N SER A 213 4.03 -12.47 16.06
CA SER A 213 2.74 -12.60 15.38
C SER A 213 2.63 -13.98 14.71
N GLN A 214 1.78 -14.85 15.25
CA GLN A 214 1.61 -16.21 14.75
C GLN A 214 1.26 -16.25 13.25
N HIS A 215 0.28 -15.44 12.83
CA HIS A 215 -0.18 -15.47 11.44
C HIS A 215 0.88 -14.91 10.47
N ASP A 216 1.63 -13.88 10.86
CA ASP A 216 2.70 -13.37 10.02
C ASP A 216 3.84 -14.39 9.91
N ARG A 217 4.24 -15.02 11.02
CA ARG A 217 5.28 -16.04 11.08
C ARG A 217 4.93 -17.33 10.34
N GLU A 218 3.71 -17.84 10.49
CA GLU A 218 3.33 -19.18 10.05
C GLU A 218 2.60 -19.17 8.70
N VAL A 219 2.08 -18.03 8.25
CA VAL A 219 1.33 -17.93 7.00
C VAL A 219 1.99 -16.98 6.01
N GLN A 220 2.25 -15.72 6.39
CA GLN A 220 2.69 -14.69 5.43
C GLN A 220 4.18 -14.81 5.09
N LEU A 221 5.06 -14.94 6.08
CA LEU A 221 6.50 -15.11 5.88
C LEU A 221 6.84 -16.35 5.03
N PRO A 222 6.23 -17.54 5.23
CA PRO A 222 6.47 -18.69 4.36
C PRO A 222 6.13 -18.43 2.88
N ILE A 223 5.15 -17.58 2.58
CA ILE A 223 4.83 -17.18 1.20
C ILE A 223 5.96 -16.32 0.62
N VAL A 224 6.52 -15.38 1.40
CA VAL A 224 7.70 -14.60 1.00
C VAL A 224 8.89 -15.51 0.73
N LEU A 225 9.25 -16.38 1.68
CA LEU A 225 10.40 -17.28 1.57
C LEU A 225 10.28 -18.22 0.37
N LYS A 226 9.07 -18.73 0.11
CA LYS A 226 8.80 -19.53 -1.08
C LYS A 226 9.01 -18.70 -2.36
N THR A 227 8.45 -17.49 -2.42
CA THR A 227 8.59 -16.62 -3.59
C THR A 227 10.05 -16.31 -3.88
N LEU A 228 10.85 -15.97 -2.87
CA LEU A 228 12.28 -15.68 -3.04
C LEU A 228 13.07 -16.91 -3.51
N ARG A 229 12.71 -18.10 -3.03
CA ARG A 229 13.32 -19.37 -3.50
C ARG A 229 12.98 -19.65 -4.97
N ASP A 230 11.73 -19.43 -5.35
CA ASP A 230 11.23 -19.72 -6.70
C ASP A 230 11.64 -18.63 -7.72
N SER A 231 12.02 -17.42 -7.25
CA SER A 231 12.46 -16.26 -8.03
C SER A 231 13.75 -15.63 -7.47
N PRO A 232 14.92 -16.27 -7.65
CA PRO A 232 16.19 -15.83 -7.07
C PRO A 232 16.64 -14.42 -7.50
N GLU A 233 16.20 -13.93 -8.66
CA GLU A 233 16.48 -12.59 -9.15
C GLU A 233 15.97 -11.47 -8.23
N ILE A 234 14.89 -11.73 -7.50
CA ILE A 234 14.29 -10.79 -6.54
C ILE A 234 15.15 -10.69 -5.26
N CYS A 235 15.88 -11.76 -4.90
CA CYS A 235 16.66 -11.84 -3.65
C CYS A 235 17.70 -10.72 -3.51
N ARG A 236 18.22 -10.19 -4.63
CA ARG A 236 19.27 -9.15 -4.60
C ARG A 236 18.78 -7.81 -4.05
N THR A 237 17.47 -7.58 -4.09
CA THR A 237 16.87 -6.29 -3.72
C THR A 237 15.84 -6.45 -2.59
N PHE A 238 15.60 -7.66 -2.12
CA PHE A 238 14.61 -7.96 -1.08
C PHE A 238 15.29 -8.36 0.22
N SER A 239 15.19 -7.50 1.22
CA SER A 239 15.73 -7.71 2.57
C SER A 239 14.62 -8.11 3.54
N ILE A 240 14.86 -9.16 4.32
CA ILE A 240 13.96 -9.60 5.39
C ILE A 240 14.56 -9.22 6.74
N HIS A 241 13.82 -8.42 7.50
CA HIS A 241 14.17 -7.95 8.83
C HIS A 241 13.23 -8.62 9.85
N MET A 242 13.71 -9.65 10.52
CA MET A 242 12.95 -10.33 11.57
C MET A 242 13.21 -9.67 12.92
N TYR A 243 12.15 -9.43 13.68
CA TYR A 243 12.24 -8.94 15.06
C TYR A 243 11.23 -9.68 15.94
N TYR A 244 11.33 -9.53 17.26
CA TYR A 244 10.42 -10.18 18.21
C TYR A 244 9.90 -9.16 19.22
N ASP A 245 8.58 -8.94 19.23
CA ASP A 245 7.89 -8.08 20.19
C ASP A 245 6.50 -8.67 20.48
N GLU A 246 6.36 -9.33 21.62
CA GLU A 246 5.13 -10.02 22.01
C GLU A 246 3.96 -9.07 22.27
N GLN A 247 4.24 -7.87 22.81
CA GLN A 247 3.21 -6.88 23.11
C GLN A 247 2.67 -6.24 21.82
N GLN A 248 3.55 -5.96 20.86
CA GLN A 248 3.16 -5.39 19.58
C GLN A 248 2.38 -6.40 18.72
N GLY A 249 2.78 -7.68 18.72
CA GLY A 249 2.17 -8.71 17.89
C GLY A 249 2.12 -8.30 16.42
N HIS A 250 0.93 -8.34 15.82
CA HIS A 250 0.72 -7.90 14.43
C HIS A 250 0.76 -6.37 14.24
N SER A 251 0.66 -5.59 15.33
CA SER A 251 0.55 -4.13 15.24
C SER A 251 1.74 -3.52 14.52
N PRO A 252 1.56 -2.35 13.88
CA PRO A 252 2.64 -1.68 13.18
C PRO A 252 3.81 -1.35 14.11
N LEU A 253 5.01 -1.24 13.55
CA LEU A 253 6.18 -0.65 14.21
C LEU A 253 5.84 0.70 14.85
N SER A 254 6.58 1.05 15.90
CA SER A 254 6.42 2.33 16.59
C SER A 254 6.60 3.52 15.63
N LYS A 255 6.02 4.67 16.00
CA LYS A 255 6.18 5.93 15.26
C LYS A 255 7.65 6.25 15.02
N GLN A 256 8.45 6.23 16.09
CA GLN A 256 9.88 6.53 16.02
C GLN A 256 10.59 5.60 15.02
N LYS A 257 10.37 4.28 15.13
CA LYS A 257 11.02 3.34 14.23
C LYS A 257 10.57 3.52 12.78
N THR A 258 9.30 3.81 12.57
CA THR A 258 8.76 4.09 11.24
C THR A 258 9.41 5.34 10.64
N LEU A 259 9.49 6.45 11.38
CA LEU A 259 10.13 7.69 10.90
C LEU A 259 11.60 7.47 10.54
N GLU A 260 12.36 6.72 11.35
CA GLU A 260 13.74 6.34 11.01
C GLU A 260 13.83 5.62 9.66
N LEU A 261 12.92 4.68 9.40
CA LEU A 261 12.89 3.93 8.15
C LEU A 261 12.52 4.81 6.96
N LEU A 262 11.56 5.73 7.14
CA LEU A 262 11.14 6.66 6.09
C LEU A 262 12.26 7.65 5.70
N GLU A 263 13.06 8.08 6.67
CA GLU A 263 14.17 9.02 6.44
C GLU A 263 15.45 8.35 5.92
N SER A 264 15.61 7.04 6.11
CA SER A 264 16.77 6.24 5.64
C SER A 264 16.84 6.03 4.12
N HIS A 265 16.01 6.74 3.34
CA HIS A 265 15.83 6.55 1.91
C HIS A 265 16.67 7.48 1.02
#